data_AF-A0A9Q0T791-F1
#
_entry.id   AF-A0A9Q0T791-F1
#
_cell.length_a   1.000
_cell.length_b   1.000
_cell.length_c   1.000
_cell.angle_alpha   90.00
_cell.angle_beta   90.00
_cell.angle_gamma   90.00
#
_symmetry.space_group_name_H-M   'P 1'
#
loop_
_entity.id
_entity.type
_entity.pdbx_description
1 polymer ?
#
loop_
_entity_poly.entity_id
_entity_poly.type
_entity_poly.pdbx_seq_one_letter_code
_entity_poly.pdbx_strand_id
1 'polypeptide(L)'
;MPIDGEVKQASQVEEEAHFDFDLFVIGAGSGGVRAARFSANYGAKVGICELPFDPISSEVNGGVGGTCVLRGCVPKKILVYGANFGGEIE
;
A
#
# COMPACT_ATOMS: atom_id res chain seq x y z
N MET A 1 22.11 -21.03 -4.76
CA MET A 1 21.93 -21.60 -6.11
C MET A 1 20.44 -21.79 -6.40
N PRO A 2 19.73 -20.75 -6.86
CA PRO A 2 18.81 -20.85 -7.98
C PRO A 2 19.69 -20.76 -9.23
N ILE A 3 19.96 -21.92 -9.81
CA ILE A 3 20.57 -22.10 -11.12
C ILE A 3 19.44 -21.98 -12.15
N ASP A 4 19.72 -21.39 -13.30
CA ASP A 4 18.79 -21.28 -14.45
C ASP A 4 17.67 -20.23 -14.22
N GLY A 5 17.96 -18.93 -14.09
CA GLY A 5 18.79 -18.19 -15.04
C GLY A 5 18.06 -17.96 -16.35
N GLU A 6 16.86 -17.36 -16.32
CA GLU A 6 16.29 -16.52 -17.40
C GLU A 6 14.93 -15.95 -16.94
N VAL A 7 14.94 -14.74 -16.36
CA VAL A 7 13.76 -13.89 -16.46
C VAL A 7 13.72 -13.50 -17.93
N LYS A 8 12.91 -14.25 -18.71
CA LYS A 8 12.66 -13.95 -20.12
C LYS A 8 12.34 -12.47 -20.21
N GLN A 9 13.24 -11.80 -20.90
CA GLN A 9 13.31 -10.39 -21.17
C GLN A 9 11.89 -9.85 -21.43
N ALA A 10 11.53 -8.76 -20.75
CA ALA A 10 10.40 -7.89 -21.11
C ALA A 10 10.70 -7.18 -22.45
N SER A 11 11.20 -7.92 -23.44
CA SER A 11 11.84 -7.50 -24.67
C SER A 11 10.84 -7.15 -25.76
N GLN A 12 9.87 -6.30 -25.47
CA GLN A 12 9.10 -5.58 -26.51
C GLN A 12 8.75 -4.13 -26.14
N VAL A 13 9.30 -3.56 -25.07
CA VAL A 13 9.16 -2.11 -24.77
C VAL A 13 10.51 -1.41 -25.05
N GLU A 14 10.97 -1.51 -26.29
CA GLU A 14 12.10 -0.74 -26.83
C GLU A 14 11.62 0.13 -28.00
N GLU A 15 10.54 0.85 -27.77
CA GLU A 15 10.47 2.25 -28.21
C GLU A 15 10.93 3.03 -26.97
N GLU A 16 11.66 4.15 -27.08
CA GLU A 16 12.08 4.95 -25.91
C GLU A 16 10.87 5.45 -25.11
N ALA A 17 10.26 4.56 -24.34
CA ALA A 17 9.19 4.83 -23.40
C ALA A 17 9.89 5.45 -22.21
N HIS A 18 10.08 6.75 -22.29
CA HIS A 18 10.53 7.54 -21.16
C HIS A 18 9.43 7.49 -20.08
N PHE A 19 9.60 6.59 -19.11
CA PHE A 19 8.69 6.47 -17.98
C PHE A 19 9.01 7.54 -16.93
N ASP A 20 7.96 8.18 -16.41
CA ASP A 20 8.12 9.19 -15.37
C ASP A 20 8.51 8.60 -14.01
N PHE A 21 8.31 7.31 -13.78
CA PHE A 21 8.54 6.64 -12.50
C PHE A 21 9.21 5.28 -12.71
N ASP A 22 10.12 4.92 -11.79
CA ASP A 22 10.75 3.59 -11.72
C ASP A 22 9.79 2.54 -11.11
N LEU A 23 8.83 3.00 -10.29
CA LEU A 23 7.77 2.17 -9.73
C LEU A 23 6.50 3.00 -9.61
N PHE A 24 5.39 2.47 -10.13
CA PHE A 24 4.06 3.04 -9.91
C PHE A 24 3.20 2.05 -9.15
N VAL A 25 2.76 2.42 -7.96
CA VAL A 25 1.95 1.57 -7.08
C VAL A 25 0.48 1.97 -7.19
N ILE A 26 -0.38 1.00 -7.49
CA ILE A 26 -1.83 1.18 -7.48
C ILE A 26 -2.37 0.57 -6.19
N GLY A 27 -2.80 1.42 -5.27
CA GLY A 27 -3.26 1.07 -3.93
C GLY A 27 -2.29 1.50 -2.83
N ALA A 28 -2.68 2.48 -2.01
CA ALA A 28 -2.01 2.94 -0.81
C ALA A 28 -2.50 2.21 0.46
N GLY A 29 -2.67 0.91 0.36
CA GLY A 29 -2.83 0.01 1.51
C GLY A 29 -1.50 -0.30 2.21
N SER A 30 -1.55 -1.11 3.28
CA SER A 30 -0.36 -1.51 4.06
C SER A 30 0.78 -2.09 3.21
N GLY A 31 0.45 -2.93 2.22
CA GLY A 31 1.43 -3.48 1.29
C GLY A 31 1.97 -2.44 0.29
N GLY A 32 1.08 -1.66 -0.33
CA GLY A 32 1.47 -0.67 -1.34
C GLY A 32 2.28 0.48 -0.77
N VAL A 33 1.91 1.01 0.40
CA VAL A 33 2.70 2.02 1.11
C VAL A 33 4.06 1.46 1.51
N ARG A 34 4.14 0.20 1.95
CA ARG A 34 5.43 -0.42 2.28
C ARG A 34 6.31 -0.55 1.04
N ALA A 35 5.78 -1.07 -0.06
CA ALA A 35 6.51 -1.22 -1.30
C ALA A 35 7.01 0.14 -1.82
N ALA A 36 6.11 1.13 -1.89
CA ALA A 36 6.44 2.46 -2.38
C ALA A 36 7.52 3.15 -1.54
N ARG A 37 7.35 3.18 -0.20
CA ARG A 37 8.32 3.82 0.69
C ARG A 37 9.65 3.09 0.73
N PHE A 38 9.62 1.76 0.68
CA PHE A 38 10.85 0.97 0.70
C PHE A 38 11.66 1.24 -0.56
N SER A 39 11.05 1.18 -1.75
CA SER A 39 11.72 1.48 -3.02
C SER A 39 12.23 2.92 -3.09
N ALA A 40 11.46 3.91 -2.62
CA ALA A 40 11.88 5.30 -2.56
C ALA A 40 13.14 5.51 -1.68
N ASN A 41 13.27 4.75 -0.59
CA ASN A 41 14.47 4.81 0.27
C ASN A 41 15.75 4.32 -0.43
N TYR A 42 15.63 3.54 -1.51
CA TYR A 42 16.74 3.11 -2.36
C TYR A 42 16.96 4.03 -3.57
N GLY A 43 16.30 5.18 -3.61
CA GLY A 43 16.50 6.21 -4.65
C GLY A 43 15.61 6.06 -5.89
N ALA A 44 14.69 5.10 -5.91
CA ALA A 44 13.72 4.97 -7.01
C ALA A 44 12.74 6.14 -7.02
N LYS A 45 12.41 6.68 -8.20
CA LYS A 45 11.33 7.63 -8.41
C LYS A 45 10.00 6.88 -8.40
N VAL A 46 9.24 7.01 -7.32
CA VAL A 46 8.01 6.22 -7.10
C VAL A 46 6.76 7.10 -7.19
N GLY A 47 5.78 6.64 -7.96
CA GLY A 47 4.41 7.15 -7.93
C GLY A 47 3.51 6.19 -7.16
N ILE A 48 2.53 6.71 -6.42
CA ILE A 48 1.48 5.90 -5.81
C ILE A 48 0.13 6.59 -6.04
N CYS A 49 -0.85 5.83 -6.48
CA CYS A 49 -2.22 6.29 -6.57
C CYS A 49 -3.12 5.39 -5.74
N GLU A 50 -4.17 5.98 -5.19
CA GLU A 50 -5.18 5.28 -4.44
C GLU A 50 -6.51 5.96 -4.74
N LEU A 51 -7.58 5.18 -4.79
CA LEU A 51 -8.94 5.73 -4.89
C LEU A 51 -9.35 6.41 -3.55
N PRO A 52 -10.52 7.04 -3.47
CA PRO A 52 -11.05 7.52 -2.18
C PRO A 52 -11.42 6.36 -1.23
N PHE A 53 -10.93 6.38 0.03
CA PHE A 53 -11.30 5.41 1.09
C PHE A 53 -11.57 6.05 2.47
N ASP A 54 -12.53 6.96 2.57
CA ASP A 54 -12.98 7.49 3.86
C ASP A 54 -13.26 6.34 4.87
N PRO A 55 -12.81 6.41 6.15
CA PRO A 55 -13.09 7.51 7.06
C PRO A 55 -11.86 8.08 7.79
N ILE A 56 -11.25 9.18 7.35
CA ILE A 56 -11.71 10.12 6.31
C ILE A 56 -10.43 10.72 5.73
N SER A 57 -9.94 10.29 4.57
CA SER A 57 -8.64 10.75 4.06
C SER A 57 -8.61 11.37 2.65
N SER A 58 -9.10 12.59 2.51
CA SER A 58 -9.24 13.43 1.30
C SER A 58 -8.36 13.32 0.06
N GLU A 59 -9.01 13.15 -1.11
CA GLU A 59 -8.71 13.96 -2.32
C GLU A 59 -9.32 15.36 -2.11
N VAL A 60 -10.61 15.32 -1.72
CA VAL A 60 -11.28 16.27 -0.84
C VAL A 60 -11.88 15.59 0.40
N ASN A 61 -12.28 14.29 0.38
CA ASN A 61 -12.48 13.39 1.58
C ASN A 61 -11.85 11.95 1.58
N GLY A 62 -11.46 11.38 0.41
CA GLY A 62 -10.39 10.36 0.15
C GLY A 62 -10.04 9.22 1.17
N GLY A 63 -8.98 8.43 0.94
CA GLY A 63 -8.51 7.47 1.96
C GLY A 63 -7.19 6.72 1.79
N VAL A 64 -6.16 7.03 2.57
CA VAL A 64 -4.84 6.37 2.55
C VAL A 64 -4.71 5.42 3.74
N GLY A 65 -4.07 4.27 3.53
CA GLY A 65 -3.85 3.23 4.54
C GLY A 65 -4.55 1.91 4.23
N GLY A 66 -5.51 1.94 3.30
CA GLY A 66 -6.28 0.78 2.84
C GLY A 66 -7.07 0.08 3.95
N THR A 67 -7.52 -1.15 3.66
CA THR A 67 -8.50 -1.85 4.49
C THR A 67 -8.08 -2.02 5.95
N CYS A 68 -6.83 -2.41 6.21
CA CYS A 68 -6.39 -2.72 7.58
C CYS A 68 -6.45 -1.49 8.51
N VAL A 69 -6.18 -0.30 7.96
CA VAL A 69 -6.23 0.97 8.69
C VAL A 69 -7.66 1.48 8.81
N LEU A 70 -8.38 1.55 7.70
CA LEU A 70 -9.63 2.32 7.63
C LEU A 70 -10.86 1.54 8.11
N ARG A 71 -10.88 0.22 7.91
CA ARG A 71 -12.08 -0.62 8.15
C ARG A 71 -11.74 -2.07 8.47
N GLY A 72 -10.57 -2.29 9.06
CA GLY A 72 -10.02 -3.62 9.28
C GLY A 72 -9.38 -3.74 10.65
N CYS A 73 -8.12 -4.16 10.66
CA CYS A 73 -7.36 -4.48 11.87
C CYS A 73 -7.46 -3.41 12.96
N VAL A 74 -7.31 -2.14 12.58
CA VAL A 74 -7.27 -1.00 13.51
C VAL A 74 -8.63 -0.78 14.18
N PRO A 75 -9.73 -0.47 13.47
CA PRO A 75 -11.03 -0.28 14.10
C PRO A 75 -11.52 -1.56 14.79
N LYS A 76 -11.22 -2.74 14.24
CA LYS A 76 -11.52 -4.02 14.89
C LYS A 76 -10.83 -4.13 16.26
N LYS A 77 -9.54 -3.78 16.37
CA LYS A 77 -8.82 -3.91 17.64
C LYS A 77 -9.38 -2.97 18.71
N ILE A 78 -9.77 -1.75 18.33
CA ILE A 78 -10.41 -0.79 19.24
C ILE A 78 -11.74 -1.35 19.76
N LEU A 79 -12.58 -1.89 18.86
CA LEU A 79 -13.87 -2.49 19.25
C LEU A 79 -13.69 -3.70 20.17
N VAL A 80 -12.71 -4.56 19.90
CA VAL A 80 -12.40 -5.71 20.77
C VAL A 80 -11.93 -5.25 22.15
N TYR A 81 -11.12 -4.20 22.23
CA TYR A 81 -10.66 -3.65 23.51
C TYR A 81 -11.84 -3.13 24.34
N GLY A 82 -12.76 -2.38 23.72
CA GLY A 82 -13.99 -1.92 24.38
C GLY A 82 -14.91 -3.05 24.82
N ALA A 83 -14.99 -4.14 24.04
CA ALA A 83 -15.78 -5.32 24.42
C ALA A 83 -15.21 -6.07 25.63
N ASN A 84 -13.88 -6.10 25.79
CA ASN A 84 -13.23 -6.75 26.94
C ASN A 84 -13.43 -5.98 28.25
N PHE A 85 -13.64 -4.67 28.19
CA PHE A 85 -13.83 -3.86 29.40
C PHE A 85 -14.97 -4.37 30.26
N GLY A 86 -16.09 -4.81 29.67
CA GLY A 86 -17.25 -5.31 30.42
C GLY A 86 -16.95 -6.45 31.40
N GLY A 87 -16.00 -7.33 31.07
CA GLY A 87 -15.58 -8.42 31.96
C GLY A 87 -14.53 -8.03 33.00
N GLU A 88 -13.96 -6.82 32.92
CA GLU A 88 -12.97 -6.30 33.88
C GLU A 88 -13.60 -5.39 34.96
N ILE A 89 -14.86 -4.99 34.78
CA ILE A 89 -15.63 -4.13 35.70
C ILE A 89 -16.72 -4.89 36.50
N GLU A 90 -16.89 -6.19 36.28
CA GLU A 90 -17.64 -7.11 37.15
C GLU A 90 -16.74 -7.72 38.24
#